data_AF-A0A2G5T2T3-F1
#
_entry.id   AF-A0A2G5T2T3-F1
#
_cell.length_a   1.000
_cell.length_b   1.000
_cell.length_c   1.000
_cell.angle_alpha   90.00
_cell.angle_beta   90.00
_cell.angle_gamma   90.00
#
_symmetry.space_group_name_H-M   'P 1'
#
loop_
_entity.id
_entity.type
_entity.pdbx_description
1 polymer ?
#
loop_
_entity_poly.entity_id
_entity_poly.type
_entity_poly.pdbx_seq_one_letter_code
_entity_poly.pdbx_strand_id
1 'polypeptide(L)'
;MSQQTRKLQQQFFISTLLQVFIPIVAYIAPLLYYFIAWHSEYYNQVFNNLAMIAVGSNGLFATIVMIVVHHPYRVAVKEWILTRSSQ
;
A
#
# COMPACT_ATOMS: atom_id res chain seq x y z
N MET A 1 -22.38 -22.96 4.18
CA MET A 1 -21.28 -22.48 3.30
C MET A 1 -20.48 -23.69 2.83
N SER A 2 -20.14 -23.78 1.55
CA SER A 2 -19.32 -24.89 1.05
C SER A 2 -17.87 -24.76 1.56
N GLN A 3 -17.12 -25.86 1.56
CA GLN A 3 -15.69 -25.84 1.89
C GLN A 3 -14.90 -24.87 1.00
N GLN A 4 -15.32 -24.70 -0.25
CA GLN A 4 -14.71 -23.77 -1.20
C GLN A 4 -14.97 -22.30 -0.83
N THR A 5 -16.22 -21.94 -0.49
CA THR A 5 -16.56 -20.57 -0.05
C THR A 5 -15.77 -20.17 1.20
N ARG A 6 -15.59 -21.10 2.14
CA ARG A 6 -14.82 -20.84 3.37
C ARG A 6 -13.34 -20.55 3.07
N LYS A 7 -12.73 -21.32 2.16
CA LYS A 7 -11.33 -21.10 1.74
C LYS A 7 -11.15 -19.74 1.07
N LEU A 8 -12.07 -19.35 0.19
CA LEU A 8 -12.05 -18.04 -0.47
C LEU A 8 -12.17 -16.89 0.53
N GLN A 9 -13.08 -17.00 1.51
CA GLN A 9 -13.22 -16.00 2.57
C GLN A 9 -11.95 -15.87 3.42
N GLN A 10 -11.32 -16.99 3.78
CA GLN A 10 -10.05 -16.97 4.53
C GLN A 10 -8.94 -16.28 3.74
N GLN A 11 -8.79 -16.60 2.45
CA GLN A 11 -7.80 -15.95 1.59
C GLN A 11 -8.07 -14.44 1.46
N PHE A 12 -9.32 -14.05 1.22
CA PHE A 12 -9.71 -12.64 1.14
C PHE A 12 -9.42 -11.89 2.44
N PHE A 13 -9.68 -12.51 3.59
CA PHE A 13 -9.38 -11.93 4.90
C PHE A 13 -7.87 -11.70 5.08
N ILE A 14 -7.04 -12.70 4.79
CA ILE A 14 -5.58 -12.59 4.87
C ILE A 14 -5.05 -11.50 3.92
N SER A 15 -5.54 -11.48 2.68
CA SER A 15 -5.18 -10.43 1.71
C SER A 15 -5.55 -9.03 2.21
N THR A 16 -6.74 -8.86 2.80
CA THR A 16 -7.17 -7.59 3.39
C THR A 16 -6.28 -7.16 4.55
N LEU A 17 -5.88 -8.09 5.42
CA LEU A 17 -4.95 -7.80 6.52
C LEU A 17 -3.60 -7.31 5.98
N LEU A 18 -3.04 -7.98 4.98
CA LEU A 18 -1.80 -7.57 4.33
C LEU A 18 -1.94 -6.21 3.66
N GLN A 19 -3.06 -5.97 2.96
CA GLN A 19 -3.33 -4.71 2.27
C GLN A 19 -3.35 -3.52 3.24
N VAL A 20 -3.89 -3.69 4.44
CA VAL A 20 -3.94 -2.62 5.45
C VAL A 20 -2.60 -2.49 6.19
N PHE A 21 -1.97 -3.61 6.52
CA PHE A 21 -0.73 -3.62 7.29
C PHE A 21 0.45 -2.99 6.56
N ILE A 22 0.63 -3.32 5.27
CA ILE A 22 1.79 -2.84 4.49
C ILE A 22 1.84 -1.30 4.40
N PRO A 23 0.75 -0.58 4.05
CA PRO A 23 0.74 0.89 4.03
C PRO A 23 0.88 1.50 5.42
N ILE A 24 0.32 0.89 6.47
CA ILE A 24 0.50 1.38 7.84
C ILE A 24 1.98 1.38 8.22
N VAL A 25 2.71 0.29 7.96
CA VAL A 25 4.14 0.21 8.24
C VAL A 25 4.92 1.25 7.42
N ALA A 26 4.59 1.39 6.14
CA ALA A 26 5.21 2.39 5.28
C ALA A 26 4.94 3.84 5.75
N TYR A 27 3.78 4.09 6.34
CA TYR A 27 3.40 5.39 6.90
C TYR A 27 4.09 5.70 8.24
N ILE A 28 4.37 4.68 9.04
CA ILE A 28 5.08 4.85 10.32
C ILE A 28 6.51 5.35 10.10
N ALA A 29 7.19 4.93 9.03
CA ALA A 29 8.57 5.33 8.75
C ALA A 29 8.78 6.87 8.67
N PRO A 30 8.06 7.65 7.85
CA PRO A 30 8.20 9.10 7.83
C PRO A 30 7.73 9.78 9.13
N LEU A 31 6.76 9.19 9.85
CA LEU A 31 6.36 9.71 11.16
C LEU A 31 7.46 9.55 12.21
N LEU A 32 8.15 8.41 12.23
CA LEU A 32 9.29 8.19 13.12
C LEU A 32 10.43 9.16 12.79
N TYR A 33 10.69 9.41 11.51
CA TYR A 33 11.64 10.45 11.10
C TYR A 33 11.26 11.82 11.69
N TYR A 34 10.01 12.25 11.56
CA TYR A 34 9.57 13.53 12.12
C TYR A 34 9.71 13.58 13.64
N PHE A 35 9.38 12.49 14.33
CA PHE A 35 9.53 12.41 15.78
C PHE A 35 11.00 12.58 16.23
N ILE A 36 11.92 11.88 15.56
CA ILE A 36 13.36 11.97 15.85
C ILE A 36 13.91 13.35 15.50
N ALA A 37 13.52 13.89 14.34
CA ALA A 37 13.92 15.22 13.88
C ALA A 37 13.48 16.32 14.87
N TRP A 38 12.24 16.25 15.35
CA TRP A 38 11.72 17.14 16.38
C TRP A 38 12.51 17.04 17.69
N HIS A 39 12.74 15.82 18.19
CA HIS A 39 13.45 15.61 19.45
C HIS A 39 14.92 16.04 19.40
N SER A 40 15.55 15.93 18.23
CA SER A 40 16.97 16.24 18.02
C SER A 40 17.20 17.66 17.49
N GLU A 41 16.15 18.47 17.35
CA GLU A 41 16.18 19.80 16.70
C GLU A 41 16.82 19.79 15.29
N TYR A 42 16.67 18.66 14.58
CA TYR A 42 17.26 18.45 13.25
C TYR A 42 16.25 18.80 12.15
N TYR A 43 16.36 20.00 11.59
CA TYR A 43 15.40 20.54 10.61
C TYR A 43 15.96 20.59 9.19
N ASN A 44 16.40 19.46 8.65
CA ASN A 44 16.86 19.42 7.27
C ASN A 44 15.69 19.45 6.28
N GLN A 45 15.63 20.51 5.47
CA GLN A 45 14.52 20.76 4.55
C GLN A 45 14.38 19.71 3.45
N VAL A 46 15.48 19.13 2.97
CA VAL A 46 15.44 18.06 1.96
C VAL A 46 14.74 16.83 2.55
N PHE A 47 15.18 16.39 3.72
CA PHE A 47 14.58 15.22 4.38
C PHE A 47 13.13 15.47 4.82
N ASN A 48 12.81 16.66 5.30
CA ASN A 48 11.42 17.05 5.61
C ASN A 48 10.52 17.01 4.39
N ASN A 49 10.96 17.57 3.25
CA ASN A 49 10.17 17.53 2.02
C ASN A 49 9.96 16.10 1.52
N LEU A 50 10.99 15.25 1.59
CA LEU A 50 10.87 13.83 1.24
C LEU A 50 9.89 13.09 2.15
N ALA A 51 9.95 13.33 3.47
CA ALA A 51 9.03 12.73 4.42
C ALA A 51 7.58 13.18 4.20
N MET A 52 7.34 14.45 3.84
CA MET A 52 6.01 14.95 3.47
C MET A 52 5.49 14.29 2.19
N ILE A 53 6.34 14.14 1.17
CA ILE A 53 5.98 13.43 -0.06
C ILE A 53 5.63 11.98 0.24
N ALA A 54 6.40 11.30 1.11
CA ALA A 54 6.12 9.92 1.51
C ALA A 54 4.75 9.79 2.21
N VAL A 55 4.47 10.67 3.18
CA VAL A 55 3.17 10.76 3.87
C VAL A 55 2.03 11.00 2.88
N GLY A 56 2.18 11.98 1.97
CA GLY A 56 1.17 12.29 0.95
C GLY A 56 0.98 11.18 -0.09
N SER A 57 2.03 10.42 -0.39
CA SER A 57 2.00 9.29 -1.35
C SER A 57 1.43 8.01 -0.75
N ASN A 58 1.14 7.96 0.55
CA ASN A 58 0.64 6.76 1.22
C ASN A 58 -0.66 6.23 0.60
N GLY A 59 -1.55 7.11 0.14
CA GLY A 59 -2.78 6.71 -0.57
C GLY A 59 -2.49 5.97 -1.87
N LEU A 60 -1.56 6.49 -2.68
CA LEU A 60 -1.11 5.85 -3.92
C LEU A 60 -0.46 4.49 -3.63
N PHE A 61 0.40 4.42 -2.60
CA PHE A 61 1.02 3.17 -2.18
C PHE A 61 -0.03 2.14 -1.72
N ALA A 62 -1.03 2.55 -0.94
CA ALA A 62 -2.13 1.68 -0.53
C ALA A 62 -2.93 1.12 -1.71
N THR A 63 -3.19 1.95 -2.73
CA THR A 63 -3.84 1.48 -3.97
C THR A 63 -2.97 0.48 -4.73
N ILE A 64 -1.66 0.72 -4.84
CA ILE A 64 -0.74 -0.23 -5.49
C ILE A 64 -0.74 -1.56 -4.74
N VAL A 65 -0.63 -1.54 -3.41
CA VAL A 65 -0.68 -2.75 -2.58
C VAL A 65 -1.99 -3.51 -2.78
N MET A 66 -3.13 -2.80 -2.81
CA MET A 66 -4.44 -3.41 -3.06
C MET A 66 -4.46 -4.16 -4.41
N ILE A 67 -3.97 -3.53 -5.47
CA ILE A 67 -3.90 -4.12 -6.80
C ILE A 67 -3.00 -5.37 -6.81
N VAL A 68 -1.86 -5.32 -6.12
CA VAL A 68 -0.87 -6.41 -6.11
C VAL A 68 -1.27 -7.58 -5.22
N VAL A 69 -1.90 -7.33 -4.07
CA VAL A 69 -2.23 -8.36 -3.08
C VAL A 69 -3.51 -9.11 -3.45
N HIS A 70 -4.49 -8.45 -4.06
CA HIS A 70 -5.78 -9.05 -4.37
C HIS A 70 -5.83 -9.62 -5.78
N HIS A 71 -5.96 -10.94 -5.88
CA HIS A 71 -6.11 -11.68 -7.13
C HIS A 71 -7.08 -11.05 -8.16
N PRO A 72 -8.34 -10.69 -7.81
CA PRO A 72 -9.27 -10.13 -8.79
C PRO A 72 -8.76 -8.81 -9.40
N TYR A 73 -8.10 -7.97 -8.62
CA TYR A 73 -7.54 -6.71 -9.11
C TYR A 73 -6.34 -6.94 -10.04
N ARG A 74 -5.47 -7.92 -9.72
CA ARG A 74 -4.35 -8.29 -10.61
C ARG A 74 -4.84 -8.76 -11.98
N VAL A 75 -5.89 -9.57 -12.00
CA VAL A 75 -6.48 -10.08 -13.25
C VAL A 75 -7.07 -8.92 -14.04
N ALA A 76 -7.91 -8.09 -13.42
CA ALA A 76 -8.53 -6.95 -14.08
C ALA A 76 -7.50 -5.98 -14.68
N VAL A 77 -6.43 -5.65 -13.95
CA VAL A 77 -5.38 -4.75 -14.45
C VAL A 77 -4.60 -5.38 -15.61
N LYS A 78 -4.29 -6.68 -15.54
CA LYS A 78 -3.63 -7.38 -16.65
C LYS A 78 -4.48 -7.40 -17.92
N GLU A 79 -5.76 -7.71 -17.78
CA GLU A 79 -6.71 -7.69 -18.91
C GLU A 79 -6.80 -6.30 -19.54
N TRP A 80 -6.86 -5.24 -18.72
CA TRP A 80 -6.91 -3.86 -19.19
C TRP A 80 -5.64 -3.46 -19.96
N ILE A 81 -4.46 -3.83 -19.44
CA ILE A 81 -3.17 -3.55 -20.08
C ILE A 81 -3.04 -4.32 -21.41
N LEU A 82 -3.41 -5.60 -21.43
CA LEU A 82 -3.32 -6.45 -22.62
C LEU A 82 -4.30 -5.99 -23.72
N THR A 83 -5.55 -5.65 -23.35
CA THR A 83 -6.55 -5.13 -24.30
C THR A 83 -6.09 -3.83 -24.95
N ARG A 84 -5.37 -2.98 -24.19
CA ARG A 84 -4.79 -1.74 -24.70
C ARG A 84 -3.57 -1.96 -25.62
N SER A 85 -2.92 -3.12 -25.55
CA SER A 85 -1.80 -3.48 -26.44
C SER A 85 -2.24 -4.09 -27.78
N SER A 86 -3.51 -4.48 -27.90
CA SER A 86 -4.12 -5.04 -29.11
C SER A 86 -4.94 -4.04 -29.94
N GLN A 87 -4.97 -2.77 -29.54
CA GLN A 87 -5.54 -1.63 -30.27
C GLN A 87 -4.41 -0.71 -30.73
#